data_AF-R9AMQ2-F1
#
_entry.id   AF-R9AMQ2-F1
#
_cell.length_a   1.000
_cell.length_b   1.000
_cell.length_c   1.000
_cell.angle_alpha   90.00
_cell.angle_beta   90.00
_cell.angle_gamma   90.00
#
_symmetry.space_group_name_H-M   'P 1'
#
loop_
_entity.id
_entity.type
_entity.pdbx_description
1 polymer ?
#
loop_
_entity_poly.entity_id
_entity_poly.type
_entity_poly.pdbx_seq_one_letter_code
_entity_poly.pdbx_strand_id
1 'polypeptide(L)'
;MNTAKLKQFGEEQWRGKGDKINAELFVMTYGALVKQLWEDYEDIGAVNSALDRMGYGIGVRLIEEFLAKHSPGLAKCRVFAETADVVASVGFKVFLNASVGVSHITHDEYSLTLLDNPLNQFVALPDSAVEKGLLYSNILAGCVRGALEMVNMHTAVTFTEDELLGHQHTTINVKLLNYIDEHVPDDE
;
A
#
# COMPACT_ATOMS: atom_id res chain seq x y z
N MET A 1 -13.22 -15.87 0.54
CA MET A 1 -12.82 -16.45 -0.78
C MET A 1 -11.54 -17.26 -0.58
N ASN A 2 -11.27 -18.31 -1.36
CA ASN A 2 -9.97 -19.02 -1.27
C ASN A 2 -8.85 -18.12 -1.82
N THR A 3 -7.75 -17.96 -1.09
CA THR A 3 -6.57 -17.13 -1.45
C THR A 3 -6.04 -17.44 -2.86
N ALA A 4 -6.08 -18.70 -3.30
CA ALA A 4 -5.67 -19.08 -4.67
C ALA A 4 -6.55 -18.43 -5.75
N LYS A 5 -7.86 -18.34 -5.50
CA LYS A 5 -8.80 -17.66 -6.41
C LYS A 5 -8.57 -16.15 -6.43
N LEU A 6 -8.22 -15.54 -5.30
CA LEU A 6 -7.88 -14.11 -5.23
C LEU A 6 -6.63 -13.80 -6.03
N LYS A 7 -5.58 -14.63 -5.92
CA LYS A 7 -4.36 -14.48 -6.72
C LYS A 7 -4.64 -14.59 -8.22
N GLN A 8 -5.39 -15.62 -8.62
CA GLN A 8 -5.79 -15.78 -10.03
C GLN A 8 -6.59 -14.56 -10.52
N PHE A 9 -7.56 -14.10 -9.72
CA PHE A 9 -8.33 -12.92 -10.05
C PHE A 9 -7.44 -11.69 -10.21
N GLY A 10 -6.54 -11.42 -9.27
CA GLY A 10 -5.59 -10.30 -9.37
C GLY A 10 -4.72 -10.35 -10.63
N GLU A 11 -4.28 -11.54 -11.04
CA GLU A 11 -3.54 -11.72 -12.31
C GLU A 11 -4.40 -11.41 -13.54
N GLU A 12 -5.64 -11.91 -13.58
CA GLU A 12 -6.57 -11.67 -14.68
C GLU A 12 -6.87 -10.18 -14.83
N GLN A 13 -7.09 -9.49 -13.72
CA GLN A 13 -7.33 -8.04 -13.69
C GLN A 13 -6.10 -7.25 -14.14
N TRP A 14 -4.90 -7.63 -13.68
CA TRP A 14 -3.67 -7.04 -14.19
C TRP A 14 -3.55 -7.25 -15.70
N ARG A 15 -3.77 -8.46 -16.23
CA ARG A 15 -3.68 -8.74 -17.67
C ARG A 15 -4.71 -7.94 -18.49
N GLY A 16 -5.94 -7.82 -17.99
CA GLY A 16 -7.03 -7.10 -18.65
C GLY A 16 -6.94 -5.56 -18.60
N LYS A 17 -6.05 -4.99 -17.77
CA LYS A 17 -5.86 -3.54 -17.68
C LYS A 17 -5.25 -2.99 -18.97
N GLY A 18 -6.03 -2.23 -19.73
CA GLY A 18 -5.64 -1.66 -21.03
C GLY A 18 -4.65 -0.49 -20.93
N ASP A 19 -4.77 0.34 -19.89
CA ASP A 19 -3.96 1.56 -19.72
C ASP A 19 -2.80 1.30 -18.74
N LYS A 20 -1.79 0.56 -19.21
CA LYS A 20 -0.53 0.36 -18.47
C LYS A 20 0.52 1.34 -18.93
N ILE A 21 1.25 1.90 -17.98
CA ILE A 21 2.45 2.69 -18.24
C ILE A 21 3.70 1.85 -18.01
N ASN A 22 4.82 2.27 -18.60
CA ASN A 22 6.11 1.63 -18.36
C ASN A 22 6.49 1.75 -16.87
N ALA A 23 6.89 0.63 -16.25
CA ALA A 23 7.21 0.59 -14.82
C ALA A 23 8.44 1.43 -14.45
N GLU A 24 9.47 1.46 -15.30
CA GLU A 24 10.69 2.24 -15.08
C GLU A 24 10.39 3.74 -15.07
N LEU A 25 9.48 4.20 -15.95
CA LEU A 25 9.02 5.58 -15.94
C LEU A 25 8.38 5.94 -14.58
N PHE A 26 7.54 5.06 -14.04
CA PHE A 26 6.93 5.26 -12.73
C PHE A 26 7.98 5.26 -11.60
N VAL A 27 8.89 4.29 -11.59
CA VAL A 27 9.95 4.18 -10.57
C VAL A 27 10.90 5.38 -10.60
N MET A 28 11.33 5.83 -11.78
CA MET A 28 12.17 7.02 -11.90
C MET A 28 11.44 8.30 -11.46
N THR A 29 10.15 8.41 -11.77
CA THR A 29 9.32 9.54 -11.31
C THR A 29 9.19 9.54 -9.79
N TYR A 30 8.98 8.37 -9.19
CA TYR A 30 8.95 8.21 -7.76
C TYR A 30 10.30 8.54 -7.11
N GLY A 31 11.41 8.08 -7.68
CA GLY A 31 12.75 8.41 -7.20
C GLY A 31 13.06 9.91 -7.25
N ALA A 32 12.62 10.61 -8.30
CA ALA A 32 12.73 12.07 -8.38
C ALA A 32 11.90 12.76 -7.28
N LEU A 33 10.70 12.27 -7.01
CA LEU A 33 9.86 12.78 -5.91
C LEU A 33 10.53 12.59 -4.54
N VAL A 34 11.02 11.38 -4.23
CA VAL A 34 11.68 11.11 -2.94
C VAL A 34 12.94 11.96 -2.79
N LYS A 35 13.73 12.09 -3.87
CA LYS A 35 14.90 12.96 -3.87
C LYS A 35 14.54 14.42 -3.59
N GLN A 36 13.49 14.94 -4.23
CA GLN A 36 13.01 16.30 -3.99
C GLN A 36 12.62 16.49 -2.52
N LEU A 37 11.85 15.56 -1.94
CA LEU A 37 11.49 15.62 -0.52
C LEU A 37 12.73 15.56 0.40
N TRP A 38 13.72 14.73 0.06
CA TRP A 38 14.96 14.65 0.82
C TRP A 38 15.76 15.96 0.80
N GLU A 39 15.72 16.70 -0.31
CA GLU A 39 16.38 18.00 -0.45
C GLU A 39 15.59 19.13 0.25
N ASP A 40 14.26 19.04 0.26
CA ASP A 40 13.38 20.09 0.80
C ASP A 40 13.21 20.02 2.33
N TYR A 41 13.40 18.85 2.95
CA TYR A 41 13.20 18.66 4.39
C TYR A 41 14.53 18.31 5.10
N GLU A 42 14.80 19.01 6.20
CA GLU A 42 15.96 18.71 7.04
C GLU A 42 15.74 17.47 7.93
N ASP A 43 14.49 17.27 8.37
CA ASP A 43 14.06 16.16 9.21
C ASP A 43 13.51 14.98 8.38
N ILE A 44 14.07 13.81 8.63
CA ILE A 44 13.66 12.56 7.99
C ILE A 44 12.26 12.10 8.41
N GLY A 45 11.85 12.43 9.65
CA GLY A 45 10.49 12.18 10.11
C GLY A 45 9.47 12.92 9.25
N ALA A 46 9.78 14.17 8.88
CA ALA A 46 8.95 14.97 7.99
C ALA A 46 8.89 14.39 6.56
N VAL A 47 10.01 13.89 6.00
CA VAL A 47 10.00 13.19 4.69
C VAL A 47 9.11 11.96 4.74
N ASN A 48 9.30 11.09 5.73
CA ASN A 48 8.50 9.87 5.89
C ASN A 48 7.00 10.21 6.06
N SER A 49 6.69 11.25 6.83
CA SER A 49 5.31 11.74 7.01
C SER A 49 4.72 12.34 5.73
N ALA A 50 5.53 13.01 4.92
CA ALA A 50 5.10 13.55 3.64
C ALA A 50 4.77 12.43 2.65
N LEU A 51 5.63 11.40 2.55
CA LEU A 51 5.39 10.22 1.71
C LEU A 51 4.10 9.50 2.10
N ASP A 52 3.89 9.23 3.39
CA ASP A 52 2.65 8.62 3.89
C ASP A 52 1.42 9.48 3.55
N ARG A 53 1.48 10.79 3.77
CA ARG A 53 0.37 11.71 3.46
C ARG A 53 0.03 11.74 1.98
N MET A 54 1.05 11.76 1.11
CA MET A 54 0.86 11.66 -0.33
C MET A 54 0.21 10.33 -0.71
N GLY A 55 0.70 9.23 -0.12
CA GLY A 55 0.15 7.89 -0.31
C GLY A 55 -1.32 7.81 0.10
N TYR A 56 -1.68 8.39 1.24
CA TYR A 56 -3.07 8.43 1.70
C TYR A 56 -4.00 9.12 0.71
N GLY A 57 -3.61 10.29 0.19
CA GLY A 57 -4.41 10.98 -0.83
C GLY A 57 -4.57 10.18 -2.12
N ILE A 58 -3.55 9.38 -2.49
CA ILE A 58 -3.62 8.44 -3.61
C ILE A 58 -4.57 7.28 -3.27
N GLY A 59 -4.43 6.66 -2.11
CA GLY A 59 -5.25 5.54 -1.65
C GLY A 59 -6.74 5.85 -1.62
N VAL A 60 -7.10 7.03 -1.11
CA VAL A 60 -8.48 7.55 -1.08
C VAL A 60 -9.10 7.62 -2.48
N ARG A 61 -8.30 7.87 -3.52
CA ARG A 61 -8.78 7.93 -4.91
C ARG A 61 -8.74 6.56 -5.61
N LEU A 62 -7.71 5.76 -5.34
CA LEU A 62 -7.54 4.45 -5.97
C LEU A 62 -8.64 3.46 -5.60
N ILE A 63 -9.20 3.58 -4.39
CA ILE A 63 -10.24 2.67 -3.92
C ILE A 63 -11.52 2.75 -4.74
N GLU A 64 -11.89 3.90 -5.29
CA GLU A 64 -13.07 4.04 -6.16
C GLU A 64 -12.91 3.23 -7.44
N GLU A 65 -11.75 3.36 -8.11
CA GLU A 65 -11.42 2.56 -9.29
C GLU A 65 -11.36 1.06 -8.95
N PHE A 66 -10.77 0.74 -7.79
CA PHE A 66 -10.68 -0.63 -7.31
C PHE A 66 -12.08 -1.23 -7.08
N LEU A 67 -12.99 -0.53 -6.43
CA LEU A 67 -14.33 -1.03 -6.20
C LEU A 67 -15.14 -1.07 -7.51
N ALA A 68 -15.07 -0.05 -8.36
CA ALA A 68 -15.85 -0.02 -9.61
C ALA A 68 -15.52 -1.19 -10.54
N LYS A 69 -14.24 -1.55 -10.67
CA LYS A 69 -13.79 -2.62 -11.57
C LYS A 69 -13.90 -4.02 -10.97
N HIS A 70 -13.88 -4.13 -9.63
CA HIS A 70 -13.72 -5.42 -8.96
C HIS A 70 -14.91 -5.83 -8.06
N SER A 71 -15.91 -4.94 -7.84
CA SER A 71 -17.11 -5.22 -7.02
C SER A 71 -17.95 -6.45 -7.44
N PRO A 72 -18.05 -6.85 -8.73
CA PRO A 72 -18.82 -8.05 -9.08
C PRO A 72 -18.14 -9.37 -8.71
N GLY A 73 -16.81 -9.37 -8.55
CA GLY A 73 -16.00 -10.58 -8.34
C GLY A 73 -15.41 -10.73 -6.94
N LEU A 74 -15.31 -9.63 -6.19
CA LEU A 74 -14.85 -9.61 -4.80
C LEU A 74 -16.03 -9.59 -3.85
N ALA A 75 -16.16 -10.64 -3.02
CA ALA A 75 -17.08 -10.57 -1.89
C ALA A 75 -16.67 -9.36 -1.00
N LYS A 76 -17.62 -8.50 -0.63
CA LYS A 76 -17.39 -7.42 0.33
C LYS A 76 -16.72 -8.02 1.58
N CYS A 77 -15.53 -7.54 1.94
CA CYS A 77 -14.84 -7.98 3.14
C CYS A 77 -15.72 -7.67 4.35
N ARG A 78 -16.14 -8.69 5.09
CA ARG A 78 -17.00 -8.54 6.28
C ARG A 78 -16.18 -8.42 7.56
N VAL A 79 -14.98 -9.01 7.55
CA VAL A 79 -14.06 -9.03 8.68
C VAL A 79 -12.74 -8.42 8.22
N PHE A 80 -12.08 -7.66 9.11
CA PHE A 80 -10.80 -7.01 8.81
C PHE A 80 -9.74 -7.99 8.29
N ALA A 81 -9.63 -9.19 8.88
CA ALA A 81 -8.70 -10.21 8.41
C ALA A 81 -8.87 -10.60 6.92
N GLU A 82 -10.08 -10.46 6.35
CA GLU A 82 -10.32 -10.74 4.93
C GLU A 82 -9.68 -9.70 4.01
N THR A 83 -9.45 -8.47 4.49
CA THR A 83 -8.81 -7.41 3.70
C THR A 83 -7.35 -7.74 3.44
N ALA A 84 -6.70 -8.51 4.30
CA ALA A 84 -5.29 -8.89 4.15
C ALA A 84 -5.02 -9.57 2.81
N ASP A 85 -5.79 -10.62 2.50
CA ASP A 85 -5.67 -11.36 1.25
C ASP A 85 -6.09 -10.53 0.03
N VAL A 86 -7.10 -9.67 0.17
CA VAL A 86 -7.58 -8.79 -0.90
C VAL A 86 -6.52 -7.74 -1.26
N VAL A 87 -5.98 -7.05 -0.26
CA VAL A 87 -4.94 -6.04 -0.44
C VAL A 87 -3.70 -6.69 -1.06
N ALA A 88 -3.23 -7.81 -0.49
CA ALA A 88 -2.03 -8.50 -0.96
C ALA A 88 -2.17 -9.11 -2.36
N SER A 89 -3.24 -9.87 -2.59
CA SER A 89 -3.37 -10.69 -3.81
C SER A 89 -4.03 -9.97 -4.97
N VAL A 90 -4.83 -8.93 -4.71
CA VAL A 90 -5.57 -8.18 -5.74
C VAL A 90 -5.06 -6.74 -5.81
N GLY A 91 -5.06 -6.00 -4.70
CA GLY A 91 -4.68 -4.58 -4.68
C GLY A 91 -3.27 -4.34 -5.23
N PHE A 92 -2.26 -4.91 -4.56
CA PHE A 92 -0.86 -4.79 -5.00
C PHE A 92 -0.63 -5.36 -6.41
N LYS A 93 -1.34 -6.44 -6.77
CA LYS A 93 -1.21 -7.06 -8.08
C LYS A 93 -1.76 -6.17 -9.21
N VAL A 94 -2.92 -5.57 -9.01
CA VAL A 94 -3.61 -4.74 -10.03
C VAL A 94 -2.93 -3.39 -10.23
N PHE A 95 -2.37 -2.80 -9.18
CA PHE A 95 -1.76 -1.47 -9.28
C PHE A 95 -0.27 -1.50 -9.58
N LEU A 96 0.47 -2.44 -8.99
CA LEU A 96 1.93 -2.46 -9.05
C LEU A 96 2.51 -3.74 -9.67
N ASN A 97 1.66 -4.72 -10.03
CA ASN A 97 2.10 -6.06 -10.44
C ASN A 97 2.98 -6.77 -9.38
N ALA A 98 2.95 -6.31 -8.14
CA ALA A 98 3.79 -6.81 -7.06
C ALA A 98 3.22 -8.08 -6.45
N SER A 99 4.10 -8.93 -5.92
CA SER A 99 3.73 -10.13 -5.17
C SER A 99 3.92 -9.86 -3.68
N VAL A 100 2.85 -10.05 -2.90
CA VAL A 100 2.84 -9.77 -1.45
C VAL A 100 2.40 -11.01 -0.69
N GLY A 101 3.17 -11.37 0.32
CA GLY A 101 2.83 -12.40 1.30
C GLY A 101 2.04 -11.79 2.48
N VAL A 102 1.14 -12.59 3.05
CA VAL A 102 0.40 -12.22 4.26
C VAL A 102 0.85 -13.11 5.41
N SER A 103 1.11 -12.51 6.57
CA SER A 103 1.51 -13.20 7.79
C SER A 103 0.91 -12.52 9.02
N HIS A 104 1.09 -13.15 10.20
CA HIS A 104 0.68 -12.59 11.50
C HIS A 104 -0.78 -12.12 11.58
N ILE A 105 -1.70 -12.84 10.95
CA ILE A 105 -3.13 -12.48 10.92
C ILE A 105 -3.76 -12.70 12.30
N THR A 106 -4.27 -11.63 12.90
CA THR A 106 -5.15 -11.62 14.06
C THR A 106 -6.54 -11.06 13.66
N HIS A 107 -7.39 -10.80 14.64
CA HIS A 107 -8.68 -10.15 14.39
C HIS A 107 -8.58 -8.68 13.95
N ASP A 108 -7.49 -8.01 14.32
CA ASP A 108 -7.29 -6.56 14.24
C ASP A 108 -5.95 -6.18 13.63
N GLU A 109 -5.13 -7.14 13.23
CA GLU A 109 -3.76 -6.89 12.77
C GLU A 109 -3.32 -7.94 11.75
N TYR A 110 -2.54 -7.52 10.75
CA TYR A 110 -1.85 -8.43 9.84
C TYR A 110 -0.60 -7.76 9.26
N SER A 111 0.34 -8.58 8.78
CA SER A 111 1.56 -8.11 8.13
C SER A 111 1.54 -8.44 6.64
N LEU A 112 2.01 -7.48 5.84
CA LEU A 112 2.18 -7.57 4.40
C LEU A 112 3.68 -7.54 4.09
N THR A 113 4.21 -8.65 3.60
CA THR A 113 5.62 -8.74 3.18
C THR A 113 5.71 -8.66 1.67
N LEU A 114 6.34 -7.61 1.16
CA LEU A 114 6.58 -7.45 -0.27
C LEU A 114 7.69 -8.42 -0.68
N LEU A 115 7.36 -9.40 -1.52
CA LEU A 115 8.33 -10.36 -2.06
C LEU A 115 9.17 -9.75 -3.19
N ASP A 116 8.59 -8.76 -3.87
CA ASP A 116 9.23 -7.93 -4.88
C ASP A 116 8.65 -6.53 -4.73
N ASN A 117 9.49 -5.57 -4.34
CA ASN A 117 9.11 -4.18 -4.23
C ASN A 117 9.53 -3.43 -5.51
N PRO A 118 8.58 -3.11 -6.42
CA PRO A 118 8.93 -2.45 -7.67
C PRO A 118 9.52 -1.06 -7.47
N LEU A 119 9.23 -0.39 -6.36
CA LEU A 119 9.79 0.93 -6.05
C LEU A 119 11.29 0.87 -5.72
N ASN A 120 11.79 -0.27 -5.23
CA ASN A 120 13.20 -0.43 -4.90
C ASN A 120 14.08 -0.65 -6.15
N GLN A 121 13.47 -0.83 -7.33
CA GLN A 121 14.22 -1.05 -8.57
C GLN A 121 15.11 0.14 -8.88
N PHE A 122 16.40 -0.12 -9.10
CA PHE A 122 17.43 0.89 -9.40
C PHE A 122 17.70 1.88 -8.25
N VAL A 123 17.27 1.58 -7.03
CA VAL A 123 17.48 2.43 -5.86
C VAL A 123 18.66 1.93 -5.04
N ALA A 124 19.58 2.84 -4.74
CA ALA A 124 20.57 2.67 -3.69
C ALA A 124 20.52 3.90 -2.81
N LEU A 125 20.17 3.73 -1.53
CA LEU A 125 20.13 4.82 -0.58
C LEU A 125 21.56 5.23 -0.19
N PRO A 126 21.86 6.54 -0.07
CA PRO A 126 23.11 6.96 0.53
C PRO A 126 23.13 6.61 2.02
N ASP A 127 24.32 6.41 2.59
CA ASP A 127 24.50 6.04 4.01
C ASP A 127 23.74 6.99 4.95
N SER A 128 23.74 8.29 4.64
CA SER A 128 23.01 9.30 5.42
C SER A 128 21.50 9.09 5.44
N ALA A 129 20.90 8.56 4.37
CA ALA A 129 19.47 8.22 4.32
C ALA A 129 19.17 6.93 5.08
N VAL A 130 20.08 5.96 5.03
CA VAL A 130 19.98 4.72 5.80
C VAL A 130 20.08 5.01 7.30
N GLU A 131 21.11 5.75 7.73
CA GLU A 131 21.33 6.13 9.14
C GLU A 131 20.17 6.93 9.73
N LYS A 132 19.57 7.82 8.93
CA LYS A 132 18.40 8.61 9.34
C LYS A 132 17.10 7.80 9.28
N GLY A 133 17.08 6.60 8.70
CA GLY A 133 15.89 5.77 8.62
C GLY A 133 14.85 6.28 7.60
N LEU A 134 15.30 6.64 6.40
CA LEU A 134 14.40 6.93 5.29
C LEU A 134 13.58 5.67 4.94
N LEU A 135 12.26 5.74 5.11
CA LEU A 135 11.34 4.72 4.63
C LEU A 135 11.02 5.04 3.17
N TYR A 136 11.89 4.60 2.27
CA TYR A 136 11.81 4.99 0.86
C TYR A 136 10.46 4.67 0.23
N SER A 137 9.80 3.58 0.65
CA SER A 137 8.50 3.14 0.13
C SER A 137 7.31 3.53 1.02
N ASN A 138 7.46 4.50 1.94
CA ASN A 138 6.41 4.84 2.90
C ASN A 138 5.09 5.31 2.26
N ILE A 139 5.14 5.74 0.99
CA ILE A 139 3.94 6.03 0.20
C ILE A 139 2.97 4.84 0.12
N LEU A 140 3.49 3.60 0.15
CA LEU A 140 2.67 2.39 0.09
C LEU A 140 1.83 2.20 1.36
N ALA A 141 2.40 2.53 2.53
CA ALA A 141 1.67 2.51 3.79
C ALA A 141 0.50 3.50 3.76
N GLY A 142 0.76 4.73 3.28
CA GLY A 142 -0.27 5.74 3.06
C GLY A 142 -1.37 5.25 2.12
N CYS A 143 -1.00 4.64 0.97
CA CYS A 143 -1.98 4.12 0.01
C CYS A 143 -2.91 3.07 0.62
N VAL A 144 -2.36 2.11 1.39
CA VAL A 144 -3.17 1.10 2.09
C VAL A 144 -4.07 1.76 3.12
N ARG A 145 -3.53 2.68 3.93
CA ARG A 145 -4.29 3.40 4.96
C ARG A 145 -5.47 4.18 4.37
N GLY A 146 -5.23 4.97 3.32
CA GLY A 146 -6.26 5.76 2.66
C GLY A 146 -7.33 4.90 1.98
N ALA A 147 -6.93 3.78 1.38
CA ALA A 147 -7.87 2.86 0.75
C ALA A 147 -8.78 2.16 1.78
N LEU A 148 -8.23 1.73 2.93
CA LEU A 148 -8.99 1.08 4.00
C LEU A 148 -9.92 2.06 4.72
N GLU A 149 -9.52 3.32 4.86
CA GLU A 149 -10.37 4.35 5.46
C GLU A 149 -11.66 4.58 4.66
N MET A 150 -11.58 4.57 3.32
CA MET A 150 -12.73 4.72 2.43
C MET A 150 -13.69 3.52 2.40
N VAL A 151 -13.32 2.41 3.04
CA VAL A 151 -14.20 1.27 3.30
C VAL A 151 -14.51 1.13 4.79
N ASN A 152 -14.51 2.26 5.49
CA ASN A 152 -14.90 2.41 6.90
C ASN A 152 -13.99 1.66 7.89
N MET A 153 -12.71 1.47 7.57
CA MET A 153 -11.72 0.82 8.44
C MET A 153 -10.58 1.79 8.74
N HIS A 154 -10.60 2.41 9.91
CA HIS A 154 -9.52 3.27 10.34
C HIS A 154 -8.34 2.41 10.83
N THR A 155 -7.17 2.61 10.22
CA THR A 155 -6.01 1.74 10.41
C THR A 155 -4.73 2.53 10.68
N ALA A 156 -3.86 1.97 11.52
CA ALA A 156 -2.46 2.33 11.58
C ALA A 156 -1.69 1.41 10.62
N VAL A 157 -0.91 2.00 9.71
CA VAL A 157 -0.10 1.28 8.73
C VAL A 157 1.34 1.75 8.83
N THR A 158 2.25 0.84 9.17
CA THR A 158 3.65 1.20 9.46
C THR A 158 4.62 0.18 8.89
N PHE A 159 5.80 0.62 8.47
CA PHE A 159 6.89 -0.29 8.12
C PHE A 159 7.49 -0.89 9.38
N THR A 160 7.70 -2.20 9.38
CA THR A 160 8.41 -2.92 10.44
C THR A 160 9.79 -3.39 9.98
N GLU A 161 9.95 -3.64 8.67
CA GLU A 161 11.20 -4.06 8.05
C GLU A 161 11.32 -3.40 6.67
N ASP A 162 12.53 -3.02 6.28
CA ASP A 162 12.83 -2.45 4.96
C ASP A 162 14.18 -2.95 4.45
N GLU A 163 14.18 -3.54 3.25
CA GLU A 163 15.38 -4.05 2.58
C GLU A 163 16.42 -2.95 2.34
N LEU A 164 15.98 -1.72 2.04
CA LEU A 164 16.89 -0.60 1.81
C LEU A 164 17.56 -0.10 3.10
N LEU A 165 17.03 -0.52 4.26
CA LEU A 165 17.64 -0.28 5.58
C LEU A 165 18.41 -1.51 6.10
N GLY A 166 18.63 -2.52 5.25
CA GLY A 166 19.43 -3.70 5.57
C GLY A 166 18.65 -4.88 6.16
N HIS A 167 17.32 -4.84 6.17
CA HIS A 167 16.50 -5.99 6.56
C HIS A 167 16.44 -7.02 5.43
N GLN A 168 15.99 -8.24 5.76
CA GLN A 168 15.85 -9.31 4.77
C GLN A 168 14.68 -9.07 3.81
N HIS A 169 13.62 -8.41 4.29
CA HIS A 169 12.38 -8.21 3.58
C HIS A 169 11.82 -6.81 3.83
N THR A 170 10.95 -6.35 2.95
CA THR A 170 10.13 -5.16 3.17
C THR A 170 8.78 -5.59 3.72
N THR A 171 8.50 -5.25 4.99
CA THR A 171 7.29 -5.68 5.70
C THR A 171 6.53 -4.47 6.25
N ILE A 172 5.23 -4.44 5.98
CA ILE A 172 4.28 -3.42 6.45
C ILE A 172 3.29 -4.08 7.40
N ASN A 173 3.15 -3.54 8.61
CA ASN A 173 2.10 -3.92 9.54
C ASN A 173 0.85 -3.06 9.31
N VAL A 174 -0.32 -3.71 9.32
CA VAL A 174 -1.63 -3.06 9.22
C VAL A 174 -2.43 -3.43 10.44
N LYS A 175 -2.79 -2.42 11.24
CA LYS A 175 -3.57 -2.57 12.47
C LYS A 175 -4.88 -1.79 12.40
N LEU A 176 -6.00 -2.47 12.57
CA LEU A 176 -7.31 -1.87 12.76
C LEU A 176 -7.37 -1.14 14.10
N LEU A 177 -7.72 0.14 14.07
CA LEU A 177 -7.93 0.96 15.26
C LEU A 177 -9.41 0.93 15.66
N ASN A 178 -10.29 1.21 14.70
CA ASN A 178 -11.74 1.14 14.83
C ASN A 178 -12.42 1.08 13.47
N TYR A 179 -13.67 0.63 13.46
CA TYR A 179 -14.57 0.86 12.33
C TYR A 179 -15.12 2.28 12.39
N ILE A 180 -15.24 2.91 11.22
CA ILE A 180 -15.79 4.25 11.08
C ILE A 180 -17.30 4.12 10.91
N ASP A 181 -18.07 4.79 11.77
CA ASP A 181 -19.52 4.80 11.64
C ASP A 181 -19.94 5.65 10.43
N GLU A 182 -20.77 5.10 9.56
CA GLU A 182 -21.43 5.87 8.50
C GLU A 182 -22.49 6.77 9.13
N HIS A 183 -22.12 8.02 9.44
CA HIS A 183 -23.12 9.06 9.67
C HIS A 183 -23.74 9.44 8.32
N VAL A 184 -24.95 8.91 8.07
CA VAL A 184 -25.84 9.49 7.07
C VAL A 184 -26.24 10.86 7.62
N PRO A 185 -25.98 11.98 6.91
CA PRO A 185 -26.53 13.26 7.34
C PRO A 185 -28.05 13.12 7.38
N ASP A 186 -28.67 13.46 8.52
CA ASP A 186 -30.11 13.51 8.64
C ASP A 186 -30.64 14.46 7.56
N ASP A 187 -31.40 13.92 6.61
CA ASP A 187 -32.17 14.72 5.65
C ASP A 187 -33.25 15.47 6.44
N GLU A 188 -32.94 16.68 6.93
CA GLU A 188 -33.93 17.70 7.31
C GLU A 188 -34.35 18.57 6.12
#